data_AF-A0A6B0V6V6-F1
#
_entry.id   AF-A0A6B0V6V6-F1
#
_cell.length_a   1.000
_cell.length_b   1.000
_cell.length_c   1.000
_cell.angle_alpha   90.00
_cell.angle_beta   90.00
_cell.angle_gamma   90.00
#
_symmetry.space_group_name_H-M   'P 1'
#
loop_
_entity.id
_entity.type
_entity.pdbx_description
1 polymer ?
#
loop_
_entity_poly.entity_id
_entity_poly.type
_entity_poly.pdbx_seq_one_letter_code
_entity_poly.pdbx_strand_id
1 'polypeptide(L)'
;QVLSASVCLAILSLVYAKELPEAAMATAYFCDRMDRLFDCLNSSQFKKTGQKLRHAIVKGESEILDFLHQQLAWISTWKFQSRRQPQTIIGWQVTIKSVLMLWDELSNNYDFKFLLTRRLQQDPLENIFGAIRQMLGCNTNPNVNQFTSGLKHIGIKKLFRLSNNGNVEDEKADLLKELPIFSHRESSIADNVECFPVDNFPPLEDISELASDIRSNIIDDSCTYYVGGYLVKLFLEQTTHSCGCSKLLKDESDNLTRPHQYFLMLKAYHVPGKLFGNLVVP
;
A
#
# COMPACT_ATOMS: atom_id res chain seq x y z
N GLN A 1 4.17 -0.24 -7.84
CA GLN A 1 2.76 0.19 -7.70
C GLN A 1 2.62 1.61 -8.24
N VAL A 2 1.47 1.94 -8.83
CA VAL A 2 1.24 3.18 -9.59
C VAL A 2 1.06 4.40 -8.67
N LEU A 3 0.18 4.32 -7.67
CA LEU A 3 -0.04 5.40 -6.70
C LEU A 3 0.91 5.20 -5.52
N SER A 4 2.11 5.76 -5.61
CA SER A 4 3.14 5.61 -4.56
C SER A 4 3.97 6.87 -4.39
N ALA A 5 4.56 7.02 -3.20
CA ALA A 5 5.55 8.07 -2.95
C ALA A 5 6.70 8.04 -3.98
N SER A 6 7.21 6.85 -4.34
CA SER A 6 8.29 6.73 -5.34
C SER A 6 7.89 7.29 -6.72
N VAL A 7 6.65 7.08 -7.15
CA VAL A 7 6.14 7.64 -8.42
C VAL A 7 5.99 9.16 -8.33
N CYS A 8 5.51 9.69 -7.20
CA CYS A 8 5.50 11.13 -6.94
C CYS A 8 6.91 11.73 -7.11
N LEU A 9 7.92 11.15 -6.44
CA LEU A 9 9.30 11.65 -6.51
C LEU A 9 9.88 11.55 -7.92
N ALA A 10 9.59 10.48 -8.66
CA ALA A 10 10.02 10.33 -10.05
C ALA A 10 9.42 11.43 -10.95
N ILE A 11 8.11 11.68 -10.85
CA ILE A 11 7.44 12.74 -11.62
C ILE A 11 8.03 14.11 -11.27
N LEU A 12 8.19 14.43 -9.98
CA LEU A 12 8.79 15.70 -9.55
C LEU A 12 10.22 15.88 -10.06
N SER A 13 11.03 14.81 -10.04
CA SER A 13 12.40 14.84 -10.56
C SER A 13 12.42 15.20 -12.04
N LEU A 14 11.53 14.60 -12.83
CA LEU A 14 11.41 14.87 -14.26
C LEU A 14 10.86 16.28 -14.54
N VAL A 15 9.96 16.80 -13.69
CA VAL A 15 9.51 18.20 -13.79
C VAL A 15 10.66 19.16 -13.50
N TYR A 16 11.42 18.96 -12.43
CA TYR A 16 12.58 19.82 -12.12
C TYR A 16 13.69 19.73 -13.17
N ALA A 17 13.84 18.56 -13.79
CA ALA A 17 14.72 18.35 -14.93
C ALA A 17 14.20 18.97 -16.24
N LYS A 18 12.97 19.51 -16.25
CA LYS A 18 12.29 20.05 -17.44
C LYS A 18 11.99 19.00 -18.53
N GLU A 19 11.94 17.71 -18.16
CA GLU A 19 11.50 16.63 -19.05
C GLU A 19 9.98 16.43 -19.02
N LEU A 20 9.30 16.89 -17.95
CA LEU A 20 7.85 16.94 -17.85
C LEU A 20 7.35 18.36 -17.62
N PRO A 21 6.14 18.71 -18.11
CA PRO A 21 5.54 20.01 -17.86
C PRO A 21 5.20 20.18 -16.37
N GLU A 22 5.20 21.42 -15.89
CA GLU A 22 4.83 21.76 -14.50
C GLU A 22 3.45 21.23 -14.09
N ALA A 23 2.52 21.13 -15.04
CA ALA A 23 1.20 20.53 -14.83
C ALA A 23 1.26 19.09 -14.27
N ALA A 24 2.34 18.34 -14.54
CA ALA A 24 2.54 16.99 -14.02
C ALA A 24 2.73 16.94 -12.49
N MET A 25 3.09 18.07 -11.84
CA MET A 25 3.16 18.15 -10.37
C MET A 25 1.83 17.82 -9.70
N ALA A 26 0.70 18.18 -10.32
CA ALA A 26 -0.63 17.86 -9.79
C ALA A 26 -0.82 16.33 -9.69
N THR A 27 -0.36 15.58 -10.69
CA THR A 27 -0.37 14.11 -10.68
C THR A 27 0.57 13.54 -9.62
N ALA A 28 1.76 14.12 -9.45
CA ALA A 28 2.70 13.70 -8.41
C ALA A 28 2.08 13.83 -7.01
N TYR A 29 1.48 14.99 -6.70
CA TYR A 29 0.83 15.23 -5.42
C TYR A 29 -0.43 14.37 -5.23
N PHE A 30 -1.17 14.08 -6.30
CA PHE A 30 -2.26 13.11 -6.24
C PHE A 30 -1.74 11.71 -5.84
N CYS A 31 -0.67 11.23 -6.47
CA CYS A 31 -0.07 9.94 -6.15
C CYS A 31 0.41 9.84 -4.69
N ASP A 32 1.09 10.87 -4.18
CA ASP A 32 1.54 10.92 -2.78
C ASP A 32 0.36 10.89 -1.80
N ARG A 33 -0.65 11.73 -2.07
CA ARG A 33 -1.84 11.85 -1.22
C ARG A 33 -2.62 10.54 -1.16
N MET A 34 -2.74 9.83 -2.28
CA MET A 34 -3.36 8.51 -2.34
C MET A 34 -2.53 7.43 -1.65
N ASP A 35 -1.19 7.43 -1.79
CA ASP A 35 -0.29 6.50 -1.08
C ASP A 35 -0.48 6.61 0.43
N ARG A 36 -0.48 7.85 0.95
CA ARG A 36 -0.68 8.14 2.37
C ARG A 36 -2.09 7.75 2.87
N LEU A 37 -3.13 8.03 2.09
CA LEU A 37 -4.50 7.62 2.40
C LEU A 37 -4.64 6.09 2.48
N PHE A 38 -4.04 5.39 1.52
CA PHE A 38 -4.05 3.93 1.54
C PHE A 38 -3.26 3.37 2.73
N ASP A 39 -2.10 3.94 3.05
CA ASP A 39 -1.30 3.56 4.22
C ASP A 39 -2.09 3.73 5.54
N CYS A 40 -2.85 4.82 5.72
CA CYS A 40 -3.71 5.03 6.89
C CYS A 40 -4.81 3.95 7.02
N LEU A 41 -5.39 3.53 5.91
CA LEU A 41 -6.51 2.57 5.85
C LEU A 41 -6.03 1.11 5.71
N ASN A 42 -4.72 0.87 5.81
CA ASN A 42 -4.09 -0.43 5.66
C ASN A 42 -2.95 -0.65 6.68
N SER A 43 -3.19 -0.24 7.93
CA SER A 43 -2.19 -0.32 8.99
C SER A 43 -2.24 -1.63 9.77
N SER A 44 -1.09 -2.28 9.86
CA SER A 44 -0.88 -3.52 10.63
C SER A 44 0.07 -3.33 11.81
N GLN A 45 0.74 -2.18 11.88
CA GLN A 45 1.76 -1.86 12.88
C GLN A 45 1.19 -0.91 13.92
N PHE A 46 1.57 -1.11 15.18
CA PHE A 46 1.17 -0.20 16.25
C PHE A 46 1.95 1.12 16.18
N LYS A 47 3.28 1.05 16.09
CA LYS A 47 4.16 2.22 16.09
C LYS A 47 4.37 2.77 14.68
N LYS A 48 4.54 4.09 14.60
CA LYS A 48 5.00 4.78 13.40
C LYS A 48 6.43 4.35 13.07
N THR A 49 6.65 3.94 11.82
CA THR A 49 7.99 3.61 11.30
C THR A 49 8.33 4.59 10.18
N GLY A 50 9.32 5.45 10.42
CA GLY A 50 9.69 6.51 9.49
C GLY A 50 8.59 7.56 9.33
N GLN A 51 8.45 8.11 8.12
CA GLN A 51 7.51 9.20 7.83
C GLN A 51 6.14 8.72 7.34
N LYS A 52 5.95 7.42 7.14
CA LYS A 52 4.69 6.87 6.61
C LYS A 52 3.58 6.92 7.65
N LEU A 53 2.36 7.18 7.19
CA LEU A 53 1.13 7.12 8.02
C LEU A 53 0.57 5.69 8.15
N ARG A 54 1.42 4.68 7.99
CA ARG A 54 1.03 3.26 8.04
C ARG A 54 1.14 2.69 9.45
N HIS A 55 0.43 3.30 10.40
CA HIS A 55 0.39 2.84 11.79
C HIS A 55 -1.03 2.89 12.35
N ALA A 56 -1.21 2.32 13.54
CA ALA A 56 -2.51 2.29 14.21
C ALA A 56 -3.03 3.71 14.47
N ILE A 57 -4.35 3.86 14.44
CA ILE A 57 -5.00 5.02 15.07
C ILE A 57 -4.89 4.79 16.58
N VAL A 58 -4.38 5.77 17.34
CA VAL A 58 -4.09 5.63 18.78
C VAL A 58 -4.89 6.66 19.57
N LYS A 59 -5.41 6.26 20.74
CA LYS A 59 -6.17 7.16 21.62
C LYS A 59 -5.28 8.31 22.10
N GLY A 60 -5.75 9.53 21.89
CA GLY A 60 -5.02 10.76 22.21
C GLY A 60 -4.13 11.30 21.08
N GLU A 61 -3.99 10.59 19.96
CA GLU A 61 -3.28 11.09 18.77
C GLU A 61 -4.26 11.52 17.68
N SER A 62 -4.04 12.70 17.08
CA SER A 62 -4.92 13.24 16.03
C SER A 62 -4.37 13.14 14.62
N GLU A 63 -3.08 12.85 14.41
CA GLU A 63 -2.43 12.94 13.09
C GLU A 63 -3.18 12.19 11.97
N ILE A 64 -3.52 10.92 12.20
CA ILE A 64 -4.28 10.12 11.23
C ILE A 64 -5.72 10.63 11.09
N LEU A 65 -6.36 11.01 12.20
CA LEU A 65 -7.75 11.49 12.20
C LEU A 65 -7.87 12.79 11.41
N ASP A 66 -7.01 13.77 11.68
CA ASP A 66 -6.95 15.05 10.99
C ASP A 66 -6.67 14.85 9.50
N PHE A 67 -5.72 13.96 9.17
CA PHE A 67 -5.43 13.62 7.79
C PHE A 67 -6.65 13.01 7.08
N LEU A 68 -7.36 12.07 7.71
CA LEU A 68 -8.58 11.45 7.17
C LEU A 68 -9.71 12.47 6.95
N HIS A 69 -9.92 13.41 7.87
CA HIS A 69 -10.88 14.51 7.69
C HIS A 69 -10.52 15.39 6.48
N GLN A 70 -9.24 15.72 6.31
CA GLN A 70 -8.77 16.47 5.14
C GLN A 70 -8.95 15.68 3.83
N GLN A 71 -8.78 14.35 3.87
CA GLN A 71 -9.01 13.49 2.70
C GLN A 71 -10.49 13.42 2.34
N LEU A 72 -11.37 13.36 3.33
CA LEU A 72 -12.81 13.34 3.11
C LEU A 72 -13.28 14.61 2.39
N ALA A 73 -12.81 15.79 2.84
CA ALA A 73 -13.10 17.06 2.18
C ALA A 73 -12.50 17.16 0.78
N TRP A 74 -11.34 16.55 0.54
CA TRP A 74 -10.72 16.54 -0.79
C TRP A 74 -11.46 15.62 -1.78
N ILE A 75 -11.82 14.41 -1.35
CA ILE A 75 -12.51 13.42 -2.20
C ILE A 75 -13.92 13.91 -2.57
N SER A 76 -14.58 14.67 -1.71
CA SER A 76 -15.89 15.26 -2.03
C SER A 76 -15.83 16.27 -3.18
N THR A 77 -14.65 16.82 -3.50
CA THR A 77 -14.46 17.73 -4.63
C THR A 77 -14.20 17.02 -5.96
N TRP A 78 -13.97 15.70 -5.95
CA TRP A 78 -13.64 14.95 -7.16
C TRP A 78 -14.78 14.96 -8.17
N LYS A 79 -14.44 15.27 -9.42
CA LYS A 79 -15.35 15.22 -10.57
C LYS A 79 -14.65 14.57 -11.74
N PHE A 80 -15.28 13.55 -12.30
CA PHE A 80 -14.82 12.89 -13.51
C PHE A 80 -15.57 13.43 -14.72
N GLN A 81 -14.88 13.50 -15.86
CA GLN A 81 -15.43 13.87 -17.16
C GLN A 81 -16.29 12.72 -17.72
N SER A 82 -17.33 12.36 -16.99
CA SER A 82 -18.30 11.32 -17.35
C SER A 82 -19.69 11.77 -16.90
N ARG A 83 -20.71 11.38 -17.65
CA ARG A 83 -22.12 11.62 -17.28
C ARG A 83 -22.48 10.94 -15.96
N ARG A 84 -21.89 9.78 -15.68
CA ARG A 84 -22.06 9.04 -14.41
C ARG A 84 -20.75 9.09 -13.63
N GLN A 85 -20.81 9.52 -12.39
CA GLN A 85 -19.65 9.54 -11.50
C GLN A 85 -19.37 8.13 -10.97
N PRO A 86 -18.10 7.71 -10.89
CA PRO A 86 -17.74 6.42 -10.31
C PRO A 86 -18.26 6.28 -8.87
N GLN A 87 -18.91 5.15 -8.57
CA GLN A 87 -19.40 4.85 -7.22
C GLN A 87 -18.26 4.77 -6.19
N THR A 88 -17.03 4.55 -6.65
CA THR A 88 -15.81 4.52 -5.83
C THR A 88 -15.58 5.83 -5.08
N ILE A 89 -16.00 6.98 -5.60
CA ILE A 89 -15.92 8.27 -4.88
C ILE A 89 -16.73 8.19 -3.58
N ILE A 90 -17.97 7.70 -3.68
CA ILE A 90 -18.85 7.50 -2.54
C ILE A 90 -18.27 6.41 -1.63
N GLY A 91 -17.74 5.33 -2.21
CA GLY A 91 -17.08 4.25 -1.45
C GLY A 91 -15.94 4.75 -0.56
N TRP A 92 -15.08 5.64 -1.08
CA TRP A 92 -14.03 6.27 -0.28
C TRP A 92 -14.58 7.13 0.84
N GLN A 93 -15.57 7.98 0.55
CA GLN A 93 -16.18 8.84 1.58
C GLN A 93 -16.84 8.02 2.69
N VAL A 94 -17.57 6.97 2.33
CA VAL A 94 -18.21 6.06 3.29
C VAL A 94 -17.14 5.36 4.12
N THR A 95 -16.09 4.81 3.49
CA THR A 95 -15.01 4.13 4.21
C THR A 95 -14.35 5.03 5.24
N ILE A 96 -13.99 6.26 4.86
CA ILE A 96 -13.34 7.22 5.77
C ILE A 96 -14.29 7.58 6.93
N LYS A 97 -15.55 7.91 6.63
CA LYS A 97 -16.56 8.23 7.67
C LYS A 97 -16.77 7.07 8.63
N SER A 98 -16.93 5.85 8.11
CA SER A 98 -17.13 4.66 8.91
C SER A 98 -15.94 4.37 9.83
N VAL A 99 -14.70 4.55 9.35
CA VAL A 99 -13.50 4.37 10.20
C VAL A 99 -13.45 5.43 11.30
N LEU A 100 -13.75 6.70 10.99
CA LEU A 100 -13.78 7.77 11.98
C LEU A 100 -14.85 7.52 13.05
N MET A 101 -16.07 7.17 12.64
CA MET A 101 -17.18 6.87 13.56
C MET A 101 -16.92 5.62 14.40
N LEU A 102 -16.40 4.55 13.77
CA LEU A 102 -16.03 3.34 14.48
C LEU A 102 -14.96 3.60 15.54
N TRP A 103 -13.95 4.41 15.20
CA TRP A 103 -12.89 4.73 16.14
C TRP A 103 -13.41 5.56 17.32
N ASP A 104 -14.25 6.56 17.06
CA ASP A 104 -14.88 7.36 18.11
C ASP A 104 -15.66 6.48 19.09
N GLU A 105 -16.51 5.59 18.57
CA GLU A 105 -17.29 4.63 19.36
C GLU A 105 -16.39 3.70 20.19
N LEU A 106 -15.40 3.06 19.56
CA LEU A 106 -14.50 2.12 20.23
C LEU A 106 -13.66 2.78 21.31
N SER A 107 -13.16 3.99 21.05
CA SER A 107 -12.24 4.68 21.96
C SER A 107 -12.95 5.33 23.14
N ASN A 108 -14.18 5.83 22.95
CA ASN A 108 -14.95 6.51 23.98
C ASN A 108 -15.80 5.54 24.82
N ASN A 109 -16.38 4.50 24.20
CA ASN A 109 -17.36 3.64 24.87
C ASN A 109 -16.82 2.24 25.24
N TYR A 110 -15.70 1.80 24.65
CA TYR A 110 -15.17 0.43 24.83
C TYR A 110 -13.69 0.38 25.26
N ASP A 111 -13.11 1.51 25.68
CA ASP A 111 -11.72 1.61 26.15
C ASP A 111 -10.65 1.09 25.18
N PHE A 112 -10.92 1.12 23.87
CA PHE A 112 -9.91 0.76 22.88
C PHE A 112 -8.77 1.78 22.89
N LYS A 113 -7.54 1.29 23.03
CA LYS A 113 -6.32 2.11 23.00
C LYS A 113 -5.84 2.42 21.59
N PHE A 114 -6.17 1.55 20.63
CA PHE A 114 -5.80 1.72 19.24
C PHE A 114 -6.68 0.91 18.28
N LEU A 115 -6.62 1.25 16.99
CA LEU A 115 -7.30 0.54 15.91
C LEU A 115 -6.32 0.27 14.75
N LEU A 116 -6.24 -1.01 14.34
CA LEU A 116 -5.49 -1.47 13.18
C LEU A 116 -6.42 -1.58 11.97
N THR A 117 -6.33 -0.64 11.04
CA THR A 117 -7.26 -0.53 9.91
C THR A 117 -7.17 -1.70 8.93
N ARG A 118 -6.03 -2.41 8.87
CA ARG A 118 -5.88 -3.67 8.12
C ARG A 118 -6.95 -4.71 8.47
N ARG A 119 -7.41 -4.71 9.73
CA ARG A 119 -8.37 -5.71 10.23
C ARG A 119 -9.81 -5.45 9.75
N LEU A 120 -10.06 -4.29 9.15
CA LEU A 120 -11.37 -3.91 8.62
C LEU A 120 -11.55 -4.29 7.14
N GLN A 121 -10.53 -4.88 6.51
CA GLN A 121 -10.49 -5.21 5.09
C GLN A 121 -10.82 -6.69 4.85
N GLN A 122 -11.22 -7.00 3.61
CA GLN A 122 -11.61 -8.37 3.21
C GLN A 122 -10.42 -9.26 2.82
N ASP A 123 -9.19 -8.74 2.74
CA ASP A 123 -8.01 -9.51 2.36
C ASP A 123 -7.80 -10.82 3.17
N PRO A 124 -8.04 -10.90 4.49
CA PRO A 124 -7.96 -12.17 5.20
C PRO A 124 -8.91 -13.24 4.64
N LEU A 125 -10.09 -12.84 4.17
CA LEU A 125 -11.05 -13.71 3.50
C LEU A 125 -10.56 -14.12 2.10
N GLU A 126 -10.04 -13.16 1.33
CA GLU A 126 -9.46 -13.45 0.01
C GLU A 126 -8.28 -14.40 0.09
N ASN A 127 -7.45 -14.27 1.13
CA ASN A 127 -6.35 -15.18 1.44
C ASN A 127 -6.85 -16.60 1.75
N ILE A 128 -8.00 -16.75 2.41
CA ILE A 128 -8.62 -18.07 2.62
C ILE A 128 -9.03 -18.66 1.27
N PHE A 129 -9.67 -17.88 0.39
CA PHE A 129 -10.04 -18.36 -0.95
C PHE A 129 -8.81 -18.74 -1.78
N GLY A 130 -7.74 -17.95 -1.70
CA GLY A 130 -6.46 -18.26 -2.33
C GLY A 130 -5.87 -19.58 -1.83
N ALA A 131 -5.86 -19.80 -0.51
CA ALA A 131 -5.38 -21.03 0.09
C ALA A 131 -6.20 -22.25 -0.37
N ILE A 132 -7.53 -22.13 -0.44
CA ILE A 132 -8.41 -23.21 -0.94
C ILE A 132 -8.07 -23.54 -2.39
N ARG A 133 -7.90 -22.53 -3.27
CA ARG A 133 -7.52 -22.75 -4.67
C ARG A 133 -6.14 -23.43 -4.79
N GLN A 134 -5.17 -22.99 -4.00
CA GLN A 134 -3.82 -23.59 -4.00
C GLN A 134 -3.82 -25.08 -3.60
N MET A 135 -4.73 -25.50 -2.71
CA MET A 135 -4.84 -26.91 -2.30
C MET A 135 -5.28 -27.84 -3.43
N LEU A 136 -5.88 -27.30 -4.49
CA LEU A 136 -6.41 -28.08 -5.61
C LEU A 136 -5.45 -28.13 -6.81
N GLY A 137 -4.20 -27.69 -6.62
CA GLY A 137 -3.18 -27.68 -7.65
C GLY A 137 -3.57 -26.81 -8.84
N CYS A 138 -3.75 -27.44 -10.01
CA CYS A 138 -4.11 -26.74 -11.24
C CYS A 138 -5.60 -26.33 -11.32
N ASN A 139 -6.45 -26.81 -10.41
CA ASN A 139 -7.87 -26.45 -10.41
C ASN A 139 -8.11 -25.13 -9.66
N THR A 140 -8.17 -24.04 -10.42
CA THR A 140 -8.38 -22.68 -9.89
C THR A 140 -9.85 -22.36 -9.59
N ASN A 141 -10.80 -23.20 -10.01
CA ASN A 141 -12.24 -23.00 -9.83
C ASN A 141 -12.88 -24.16 -9.05
N PRO A 142 -12.81 -24.18 -7.70
CA PRO A 142 -13.39 -25.23 -6.90
C PRO A 142 -14.91 -25.32 -7.07
N ASN A 143 -15.44 -26.55 -7.20
CA ASN A 143 -16.86 -26.77 -6.98
C ASN A 143 -17.22 -26.70 -5.48
N VAL A 144 -18.51 -26.68 -5.16
CA VAL A 144 -19.00 -26.55 -3.76
C VAL A 144 -18.41 -27.61 -2.82
N ASN A 145 -18.27 -28.86 -3.28
CA ASN A 145 -17.71 -29.94 -2.47
C ASN A 145 -16.21 -29.75 -2.21
N GLN A 146 -15.46 -29.36 -3.24
CA GLN A 146 -14.03 -29.05 -3.13
C GLN A 146 -13.78 -27.85 -2.23
N PHE A 147 -14.58 -26.80 -2.36
CA PHE A 147 -14.51 -25.62 -1.50
C PHE A 147 -14.81 -25.98 -0.04
N THR A 148 -15.90 -26.72 0.20
CA THR A 148 -16.30 -27.18 1.53
C THR A 148 -15.21 -28.03 2.17
N SER A 149 -14.63 -28.96 1.42
CA SER A 149 -13.52 -29.80 1.87
C SER A 149 -12.28 -28.96 2.20
N GLY A 150 -11.91 -28.02 1.33
CA GLY A 150 -10.80 -27.10 1.55
C GLY A 150 -10.98 -26.23 2.79
N LEU A 151 -12.17 -25.68 2.99
CA LEU A 151 -12.49 -24.87 4.17
C LEU A 151 -12.42 -25.69 5.46
N LYS A 152 -13.00 -26.89 5.48
CA LYS A 152 -12.90 -27.84 6.61
C LYS A 152 -11.44 -28.15 6.93
N HIS A 153 -10.65 -28.46 5.90
CA HIS A 153 -9.23 -28.77 6.05
C HIS A 153 -8.44 -27.58 6.62
N ILE A 154 -8.67 -26.35 6.15
CA ILE A 154 -8.05 -25.14 6.71
C ILE A 154 -8.42 -24.97 8.18
N GLY A 155 -9.70 -25.16 8.53
CA GLY A 155 -10.19 -25.07 9.90
C GLY A 155 -9.49 -26.08 10.82
N ILE A 156 -9.51 -27.35 10.43
CA ILE A 156 -8.81 -28.43 11.14
C ILE A 156 -7.32 -28.08 11.28
N LYS A 157 -6.62 -27.78 10.18
CA LYS A 157 -5.18 -27.46 10.22
C LYS A 157 -4.85 -26.31 11.17
N LYS A 158 -5.69 -25.28 11.25
CA LYS A 158 -5.47 -24.14 12.15
C LYS A 158 -5.74 -24.49 13.62
N LEU A 159 -6.77 -25.29 13.90
CA LEU A 159 -7.14 -25.71 15.26
C LEU A 159 -6.19 -26.76 15.82
N PHE A 160 -5.65 -27.64 14.97
CA PHE A 160 -4.73 -28.72 15.33
C PHE A 160 -3.25 -28.30 15.31
N ARG A 161 -2.92 -27.00 15.14
CA ARG A 161 -1.54 -26.54 15.35
C ARG A 161 -1.16 -26.72 16.83
N LEU A 162 -0.41 -27.78 17.10
CA LEU A 162 0.27 -28.00 18.38
C LEU A 162 1.26 -26.85 18.63
N SER A 163 1.41 -26.45 19.89
CA SER A 163 2.44 -25.48 20.27
C SER A 163 3.83 -26.04 19.91
N ASN A 164 4.70 -25.21 19.33
CA ASN A 164 6.06 -25.63 18.91
C ASN A 164 6.94 -26.24 20.03
N ASN A 165 6.53 -26.18 21.31
CA ASN A 165 7.30 -26.62 22.47
C ASN A 165 6.62 -27.69 23.35
N GLY A 166 5.63 -28.45 22.84
CA GLY A 166 4.91 -29.44 23.66
C GLY A 166 5.48 -30.87 23.52
N ASN A 167 6.25 -31.34 24.50
CA ASN A 167 6.67 -32.74 24.63
C ASN A 167 5.61 -33.62 25.34
N VAL A 168 4.32 -33.32 25.17
CA VAL A 168 3.23 -34.04 25.84
C VAL A 168 2.26 -34.50 24.77
N GLU A 169 2.12 -35.82 24.62
CA GLU A 169 0.99 -36.42 23.93
C GLU A 169 -0.25 -36.10 24.75
N ASP A 170 -1.17 -35.34 24.16
CA ASP A 170 -2.45 -35.09 24.78
C ASP A 170 -3.56 -35.28 23.76
N GLU A 171 -4.57 -36.04 24.16
CA GLU A 171 -5.60 -36.64 23.34
C GLU A 171 -6.64 -35.57 22.95
N LYS A 172 -6.29 -34.71 21.98
CA LYS A 172 -7.11 -33.56 21.53
C LYS A 172 -8.35 -33.91 20.70
N ALA A 173 -8.91 -35.11 20.88
CA ALA A 173 -10.13 -35.53 20.18
C ALA A 173 -11.37 -34.73 20.64
N ASP A 174 -11.35 -34.18 21.86
CA ASP A 174 -12.49 -33.43 22.41
C ASP A 174 -12.66 -32.00 21.84
N LEU A 175 -11.59 -31.42 21.27
CA LEU A 175 -11.64 -30.11 20.59
C LEU A 175 -12.54 -30.13 19.33
N LEU A 176 -12.73 -31.30 18.72
CA LEU A 176 -13.66 -31.49 17.60
C LEU A 176 -15.12 -31.60 18.05
N LYS A 177 -15.37 -32.06 19.29
CA LYS A 177 -16.73 -32.22 19.82
C LYS A 177 -17.37 -30.89 20.19
N GLU A 178 -16.55 -29.88 20.53
CA GLU A 178 -17.03 -28.56 20.98
C GLU A 178 -17.21 -27.52 19.87
N LEU A 179 -16.93 -27.83 18.59
CA LEU A 179 -17.10 -26.87 17.49
C LEU A 179 -18.55 -26.89 16.97
N PRO A 180 -19.40 -25.89 17.30
CA PRO A 180 -20.77 -25.83 16.80
C PRO A 180 -20.83 -25.26 15.37
N ILE A 181 -19.67 -25.01 14.75
CA ILE A 181 -19.51 -24.14 13.57
C ILE A 181 -20.12 -24.73 12.29
N PHE A 182 -20.47 -26.02 12.29
CA PHE A 182 -21.06 -26.70 11.13
C PHE A 182 -22.51 -27.16 11.34
N SER A 183 -23.16 -26.79 12.46
CA SER A 183 -24.59 -27.00 12.63
C SER A 183 -25.37 -25.92 11.87
N HIS A 184 -25.54 -26.11 10.56
CA HIS A 184 -26.48 -25.30 9.79
C HIS A 184 -27.91 -25.64 10.23
N ARG A 185 -28.55 -24.71 10.94
CA ARG A 185 -30.00 -24.54 10.84
C ARG A 185 -30.25 -23.67 9.62
N GLU A 186 -30.80 -24.27 8.57
CA GLU A 186 -31.21 -23.53 7.37
C GLU A 186 -32.37 -22.60 7.72
N SER A 187 -32.16 -21.30 7.60
CA SER A 187 -33.23 -20.34 7.36
C SER A 187 -32.89 -19.63 6.06
N SER A 188 -33.48 -20.11 4.97
CA SER A 188 -33.36 -19.53 3.64
C SER A 188 -34.03 -18.16 3.59
N ILE A 189 -33.26 -17.10 3.40
CA ILE A 189 -33.75 -15.84 2.83
C ILE A 189 -33.11 -15.75 1.45
N ALA A 190 -33.90 -16.02 0.43
CA ALA A 190 -33.50 -15.90 -0.96
C ALA A 190 -33.60 -14.43 -1.37
N ASP A 191 -32.46 -13.76 -1.54
CA ASP A 191 -32.39 -12.49 -2.26
C ASP A 191 -31.92 -12.76 -3.69
N ASN A 192 -32.81 -12.49 -4.64
CA ASN A 192 -32.54 -12.54 -6.08
C ASN A 192 -31.63 -11.38 -6.47
N VAL A 193 -30.38 -11.66 -6.85
CA VAL A 193 -29.49 -10.69 -7.51
C VAL A 193 -29.58 -10.91 -9.01
N GLU A 194 -30.27 -10.03 -9.72
CA GLU A 194 -30.24 -9.97 -11.18
C GLU A 194 -28.84 -9.57 -11.68
N CYS A 195 -28.26 -10.39 -12.54
CA CYS A 195 -27.05 -10.07 -13.28
C CYS A 195 -27.40 -9.25 -14.53
N PHE A 196 -26.82 -8.07 -14.67
CA PHE A 196 -26.89 -7.29 -15.91
C PHE A 196 -25.90 -7.81 -16.96
N PRO A 197 -26.24 -7.72 -18.26
CA PRO A 197 -25.44 -8.30 -19.33
C PRO A 197 -24.10 -7.58 -19.55
N VAL A 198 -23.13 -8.36 -20.01
CA VAL A 198 -21.78 -7.94 -20.40
C VAL A 198 -21.85 -7.30 -21.79
N ASP A 199 -21.53 -6.01 -21.88
CA ASP A 199 -21.39 -5.32 -23.16
C ASP A 199 -19.97 -5.50 -23.72
N ASN A 200 -19.90 -5.96 -24.98
CA ASN A 200 -18.69 -6.10 -25.77
C ASN A 200 -18.13 -4.72 -26.18
N PHE A 201 -16.82 -4.53 -26.03
CA PHE A 201 -16.08 -3.34 -26.49
C PHE A 201 -15.18 -3.67 -27.70
N PRO A 202 -14.98 -2.73 -28.64
CA PRO A 202 -14.11 -2.91 -29.80
C PRO A 202 -12.62 -2.74 -29.44
N PRO A 203 -11.70 -3.30 -30.25
CA PRO A 203 -10.26 -3.17 -30.05
C PRO A 203 -9.74 -1.78 -30.47
N LEU A 204 -8.65 -1.36 -29.84
CA LEU A 204 -7.95 -0.10 -30.09
C LEU A 204 -6.72 -0.38 -30.96
N GLU A 205 -6.62 0.25 -32.13
CA GLU A 205 -5.41 0.25 -32.98
C GLU A 205 -4.70 1.62 -32.92
N ASP A 206 -3.40 1.51 -32.70
CA ASP A 206 -2.22 2.32 -33.07
C ASP A 206 -2.29 3.87 -33.15
N ILE A 207 -1.46 4.48 -32.31
CA ILE A 207 -0.73 5.70 -32.64
C ILE A 207 0.74 5.45 -32.29
N SER A 208 1.52 5.07 -33.29
CA SER A 208 2.96 5.31 -33.28
C SER A 208 3.24 6.64 -33.97
N GLU A 209 4.00 7.52 -33.32
CA GLU A 209 5.18 8.10 -33.94
C GLU A 209 6.06 8.71 -32.84
N LEU A 210 7.18 8.02 -32.61
CA LEU A 210 8.18 8.31 -31.61
C LEU A 210 9.02 9.50 -32.10
N ALA A 211 9.01 10.57 -31.31
CA ALA A 211 9.88 11.72 -31.49
C ALA A 211 11.35 11.27 -31.49
N SER A 212 12.04 11.60 -32.57
CA SER A 212 13.47 11.41 -32.73
C SER A 212 14.29 12.37 -31.86
N ASP A 213 15.38 11.79 -31.36
CA ASP A 213 16.69 12.36 -31.08
C ASP A 213 17.01 13.03 -29.73
N ILE A 214 17.84 12.27 -29.00
CA ILE A 214 19.06 12.66 -28.29
C ILE A 214 18.87 13.74 -27.20
N ARG A 215 18.39 13.31 -26.04
CA ARG A 215 18.73 13.94 -24.76
C ARG A 215 19.48 12.92 -23.90
N SER A 216 20.54 13.36 -23.22
CA SER A 216 21.25 12.57 -22.22
C SER A 216 20.27 11.77 -21.38
N ASN A 217 20.51 10.49 -21.16
CA ASN A 217 19.52 9.62 -20.55
C ASN A 217 19.45 9.89 -19.03
N ILE A 218 18.87 11.03 -18.67
CA ILE A 218 18.74 11.52 -17.30
C ILE A 218 18.09 10.50 -16.39
N ILE A 219 17.21 9.66 -16.95
CA ILE A 219 16.59 8.54 -16.25
C ILE A 219 17.68 7.52 -15.86
N ASP A 220 18.50 7.07 -16.81
CA ASP A 220 19.60 6.14 -16.55
C ASP A 220 20.66 6.74 -15.62
N ASP A 221 20.98 8.02 -15.80
CA ASP A 221 21.94 8.73 -14.93
C ASP A 221 21.39 8.84 -13.49
N SER A 222 20.10 9.16 -13.33
CA SER A 222 19.45 9.22 -12.01
C SER A 222 19.40 7.84 -11.35
N CYS A 223 19.13 6.79 -12.13
CA CYS A 223 19.13 5.41 -11.65
C CYS A 223 20.53 5.00 -11.20
N THR A 224 21.54 5.26 -12.02
CA THR A 224 22.94 4.96 -11.74
C THR A 224 23.42 5.70 -10.50
N TYR A 225 23.08 6.99 -10.38
CA TYR A 225 23.43 7.81 -9.22
C TYR A 225 22.77 7.29 -7.93
N TYR A 226 21.48 6.98 -7.98
CA TYR A 226 20.74 6.48 -6.81
C TYR A 226 21.23 5.09 -6.36
N VAL A 227 21.37 4.14 -7.29
CA VAL A 227 21.82 2.78 -6.99
C VAL A 227 23.29 2.78 -6.57
N GLY A 228 24.15 3.51 -7.30
CA GLY A 228 25.56 3.68 -6.97
C GLY A 228 25.75 4.26 -5.58
N GLY A 229 25.03 5.34 -5.24
CA GLY A 229 25.06 5.92 -3.90
C GLY A 229 24.60 4.95 -2.80
N TYR A 230 23.58 4.14 -3.06
CA TYR A 230 23.12 3.11 -2.11
C TYR A 230 24.17 2.01 -1.90
N LEU A 231 24.82 1.54 -2.96
CA LEU A 231 25.90 0.55 -2.88
C LEU A 231 27.12 1.11 -2.13
N VAL A 232 27.49 2.36 -2.39
CA VAL A 232 28.54 3.07 -1.64
C VAL A 232 28.16 3.14 -0.16
N LYS A 233 26.93 3.52 0.17
CA LYS A 233 26.44 3.55 1.56
C LYS A 233 26.59 2.18 2.24
N LEU A 234 26.12 1.10 1.60
CA LEU A 234 26.23 -0.26 2.15
C LEU A 234 27.69 -0.68 2.35
N PHE A 235 28.55 -0.35 1.39
CA PHE A 235 29.98 -0.64 1.48
C PHE A 235 30.62 0.10 2.66
N LEU A 236 30.29 1.38 2.86
CA LEU A 236 30.80 2.20 3.97
C LEU A 236 30.29 1.74 5.34
N GLU A 237 29.06 1.23 5.42
CA GLU A 237 28.52 0.65 6.66
C GLU A 237 29.22 -0.66 7.06
N GLN A 238 29.80 -1.38 6.11
CA GLN A 238 30.50 -2.65 6.34
C GLN A 238 32.03 -2.52 6.45
N THR A 239 32.62 -1.40 6.02
CA THR A 239 34.08 -1.20 6.08
C THR A 239 34.52 -0.55 7.38
N THR A 240 35.67 -0.98 7.90
CA THR A 240 36.30 -0.37 9.07
C THR A 240 36.74 1.06 8.77
N HIS A 241 36.63 1.97 9.74
CA HIS A 241 36.96 3.41 9.64
C HIS A 241 38.41 3.74 9.17
N SER A 242 39.26 2.74 8.95
CA SER A 242 40.63 2.85 8.45
C SER A 242 40.79 2.72 6.92
N CYS A 243 39.74 2.37 6.15
CA CYS A 243 39.82 2.32 4.67
C CYS A 243 39.81 3.75 4.12
N GLY A 244 40.88 4.16 3.43
CA GLY A 244 40.96 5.45 2.70
C GLY A 244 39.94 5.57 1.55
N CYS A 245 39.28 4.46 1.22
CA CYS A 245 38.24 4.26 0.23
C CYS A 245 37.04 5.21 0.44
N SER A 246 36.74 5.55 1.70
CA SER A 246 35.65 6.46 2.07
C SER A 246 35.81 7.87 1.48
N LYS A 247 37.04 8.36 1.37
CA LYS A 247 37.34 9.68 0.81
C LYS A 247 37.23 9.73 -0.71
N LEU A 248 37.44 8.59 -1.38
CA LEU A 248 37.37 8.49 -2.84
C LEU A 248 35.95 8.28 -3.36
N LEU A 249 35.05 7.77 -2.50
CA LEU A 249 33.66 7.45 -2.84
C LEU A 249 32.67 8.55 -2.45
N LYS A 250 33.12 9.57 -1.71
CA LYS A 250 32.35 10.77 -1.38
C LYS A 250 32.81 11.90 -2.29
N ASP A 251 31.88 12.51 -3.02
CA ASP A 251 32.16 13.68 -3.84
C ASP A 251 32.41 14.89 -2.90
N GLU A 252 33.43 15.70 -3.15
CA GLU A 252 33.75 16.87 -2.30
C GLU A 252 32.79 18.05 -2.53
N SER A 253 31.96 18.00 -3.58
CA SER A 253 31.01 19.05 -3.88
C SER A 253 29.66 18.82 -3.21
N ASP A 254 29.41 19.54 -2.11
CA ASP A 254 28.13 19.56 -1.36
C ASP A 254 26.93 20.11 -2.16
N ASN A 255 27.11 20.47 -3.43
CA ASN A 255 26.12 21.19 -4.23
C ASN A 255 25.38 20.24 -5.19
N LEU A 256 24.16 19.84 -4.80
CA LEU A 256 23.19 19.06 -5.59
C LEU A 256 22.59 19.87 -6.74
N THR A 257 23.39 20.21 -7.74
CA THR A 257 23.02 21.13 -8.83
C THR A 257 22.65 20.41 -10.14
N ARG A 258 22.90 19.10 -10.24
CA ARG A 258 22.73 18.37 -11.50
C ARG A 258 21.38 17.66 -11.57
N PRO A 259 20.73 17.62 -12.75
CA PRO A 259 19.40 17.02 -12.89
C PRO A 259 19.29 15.56 -12.43
N HIS A 260 20.33 14.74 -12.63
CA HIS A 260 20.33 13.34 -12.18
C HIS A 260 20.34 13.17 -10.64
N GLN A 261 20.61 14.23 -9.89
CA GLN A 261 20.65 14.20 -8.42
C GLN A 261 19.29 14.49 -7.77
N TYR A 262 18.34 15.07 -8.52
CA TYR A 262 17.04 15.51 -7.99
C TYR A 262 16.24 14.37 -7.36
N PHE A 263 16.28 13.17 -7.95
CA PHE A 263 15.57 12.01 -7.42
C PHE A 263 16.06 11.61 -6.03
N LEU A 264 17.38 11.55 -5.82
CA LEU A 264 17.95 11.22 -4.51
C LEU A 264 17.60 12.29 -3.48
N MET A 265 17.71 13.57 -3.85
CA MET A 265 17.38 14.70 -2.98
C MET A 265 15.92 14.63 -2.51
N LEU A 266 14.98 14.50 -3.44
CA LEU A 266 13.55 14.42 -3.13
C LEU A 266 13.24 13.19 -2.26
N LYS A 267 13.95 12.08 -2.47
CA LYS A 267 13.80 10.88 -1.67
C LYS A 267 14.31 11.02 -0.23
N ALA A 268 15.40 11.76 -0.02
CA ALA A 268 15.95 12.00 1.30
C ALA A 268 15.05 12.93 2.15
N TYR A 269 14.49 13.97 1.52
CA TYR A 269 13.80 15.04 2.24
C TYR A 269 12.27 14.96 2.21
N HIS A 270 11.70 14.12 1.34
CA HIS A 270 10.28 14.13 1.00
C HIS A 270 9.83 15.49 0.45
N VAL A 271 8.71 15.55 -0.28
CA VAL A 271 8.27 16.75 -1.04
C VAL A 271 8.41 18.05 -0.21
N PRO A 272 9.38 18.93 -0.50
CA PRO A 272 9.49 20.18 0.23
C PRO A 272 8.59 21.21 -0.42
N GLY A 273 7.70 21.84 0.37
CA GLY A 273 6.84 22.94 -0.06
C GLY A 273 7.57 24.23 -0.46
N LYS A 274 8.91 24.24 -0.46
CA LYS A 274 9.77 25.34 -0.93
C LYS A 274 11.00 24.75 -1.62
N LEU A 275 11.38 25.34 -2.77
CA LEU A 275 12.67 25.10 -3.43
C LEU A 275 13.81 25.40 -2.45
N PHE A 276 14.69 24.42 -2.20
CA PHE A 276 15.82 24.58 -1.30
C PHE A 276 17.14 24.58 -2.08
N GLY A 277 17.75 25.75 -2.16
CA GLY A 277 19.07 25.97 -2.76
C GLY A 277 20.24 25.91 -1.77
N ASN A 278 20.17 25.13 -0.69
CA ASN A 278 21.26 24.95 0.29
C ASN A 278 21.06 23.67 1.15
N LEU A 279 21.00 22.48 0.55
CA LEU A 279 20.86 21.22 1.32
C LEU A 279 22.02 20.26 1.02
N VAL A 280 22.73 19.89 2.10
CA VAL A 280 23.83 18.91 2.12
C VAL A 280 23.25 17.53 2.40
N VAL A 281 23.61 16.52 1.61
CA VAL A 281 23.29 15.09 1.85
C VAL A 281 24.61 14.36 2.14
N PRO A 282 24.64 13.34 3.04
CA PRO A 282 25.88 12.68 3.49
C PRO A 282 26.73 12.00 2.41
#